data_AF-A0A671UNM4-F1
#
_entry.id   AF-A0A671UNM4-F1
#
_cell.length_a   1.000
_cell.length_b   1.000
_cell.length_c   1.000
_cell.angle_alpha   90.00
_cell.angle_beta   90.00
_cell.angle_gamma   90.00
#
_symmetry.space_group_name_H-M   'P 1'
#
loop_
_entity.id
_entity.type
_entity.pdbx_description
1 polymer ?
#
loop_
_entity_poly.entity_id
_entity_poly.type
_entity_poly.pdbx_seq_one_letter_code
_entity_poly.pdbx_strand_id
1 'polypeptide(L)'
;MAFGPPSSSVGRRLRLLEVLLGPLLVLLVSGLGPVRTEKVYTNTWAVHIPGGQEEAERIAAKHGFINYGHVFGDYYHFWHRRVVKRSLSDHRGTQVRLDKDPKVTWAEQQVSKQRKKRDVYVEPYDPKFRDQWYLYNGNHRDLNAKAAWQLGYTGKGVVVSILDDGIEKNHPDLKQNYDPDASYDVNDGDPDPQPRYTQLNDNRHGTRCAGEVAAVANNGICGVGVAYNAKIGGVRMLDGEVTDMVEAQSLSLNPQHIDIYSASWGPEDDGKTVDGPAKLAKEAFLRGVTEGRNGLGSIFVWASGNGGREKDSCNCDGYTNSIYTLSISSSTQNGNVPWYSEACSSTLATTYSSGNLNEKQIVTTDLKSKCTDSHTGTSASAPLAAGIIALALEANKNLTWRDMQHLVVRTSHPAHLLTNDWRTNGVGRKVSHSYGYGLLDASAIVALAQTWTNVGPQRQCHHIIMTIITIILPTSLEYVDACIGTNSHVTSLEHVQARLTLSYNRRGNLAIHLISPAGTRSTLLHPRPHDYSSEGFNDWAFMTTHSWDENPTGAWTLEIENVAGASDYGETFSTLQSKFYLPFGHI
;
A
#
# COMPACT_ATOMS: atom_id res chain seq x y z
N MET A 1 14.60 -34.35 83.23
CA MET A 1 13.28 -34.32 82.56
C MET A 1 13.10 -32.95 81.91
N ALA A 2 12.87 -32.97 80.59
CA ALA A 2 11.98 -32.10 79.81
C ALA A 2 11.74 -30.61 80.18
N PHE A 3 12.14 -29.76 79.21
CA PHE A 3 11.49 -28.54 78.66
C PHE A 3 11.22 -27.31 79.55
N GLY A 4 11.94 -26.22 79.25
CA GLY A 4 11.59 -24.83 79.58
C GLY A 4 11.22 -24.00 78.32
N PRO A 5 10.50 -22.87 78.46
CA PRO A 5 9.82 -22.15 77.36
C PRO A 5 10.67 -21.05 76.69
N PRO A 6 10.29 -20.55 75.49
CA PRO A 6 11.08 -19.58 74.73
C PRO A 6 10.62 -18.12 74.84
N SER A 7 11.62 -17.24 75.00
CA SER A 7 11.99 -16.07 74.16
C SER A 7 10.95 -15.03 73.71
N SER A 8 11.21 -13.80 74.14
CA SER A 8 10.70 -12.49 73.70
C SER A 8 11.24 -12.02 72.33
N SER A 9 10.43 -11.31 71.52
CA SER A 9 10.92 -10.53 70.37
C SER A 9 10.40 -9.09 70.39
N VAL A 10 11.33 -8.15 70.55
CA VAL A 10 11.20 -6.72 70.26
C VAL A 10 11.83 -6.51 68.89
N GLY A 11 11.11 -5.90 67.94
CA GLY A 11 11.71 -5.45 66.68
C GLY A 11 10.83 -5.59 65.43
N ARG A 12 9.74 -4.80 65.32
CA ARG A 12 9.03 -4.58 64.05
C ARG A 12 8.35 -3.21 64.06
N ARG A 13 9.04 -2.17 63.61
CA ARG A 13 8.42 -0.91 63.14
C ARG A 13 9.32 0.06 62.34
N LEU A 14 10.40 -0.42 61.71
CA LEU A 14 11.33 0.45 60.96
C LEU A 14 11.84 -0.09 59.60
N ARG A 15 11.10 -1.00 58.94
CA ARG A 15 11.49 -1.52 57.60
C ARG A 15 10.34 -1.58 56.59
N LEU A 16 9.67 -0.46 56.36
CA LEU A 16 8.68 -0.35 55.28
C LEU A 16 8.82 0.90 54.40
N LEU A 17 9.78 1.79 54.68
CA LEU A 17 10.08 2.95 53.82
C LEU A 17 11.27 2.77 52.85
N GLU A 18 12.02 1.66 52.92
CA GLU A 18 13.16 1.42 52.00
C GLU A 18 12.81 0.57 50.76
N VAL A 19 11.56 0.11 50.60
CA VAL A 19 11.19 -0.83 49.52
C VAL A 19 10.60 -0.13 48.27
N LEU A 20 10.34 1.18 48.31
CA LEU A 20 9.71 1.89 47.18
C LEU A 20 10.63 2.81 46.36
N LEU A 21 11.90 2.98 46.75
CA LEU A 21 12.87 3.81 46.00
C LEU A 21 13.79 3.00 45.06
N GLY A 22 13.83 1.68 45.20
CA GLY A 22 14.63 0.79 44.32
C GLY A 22 14.11 0.62 42.89
N PRO A 23 12.79 0.44 42.65
CA PRO A 23 12.29 0.18 41.30
C PRO A 23 12.23 1.43 40.41
N LEU A 24 12.14 2.63 41.02
CA LEU A 24 12.02 3.89 40.28
C LEU A 24 13.37 4.36 39.70
N LEU A 25 14.50 3.94 40.27
CA LEU A 25 15.84 4.29 39.79
C LEU A 25 16.33 3.37 38.65
N VAL A 26 15.73 2.17 38.49
CA VAL A 26 16.13 1.20 37.45
C VAL A 26 15.44 1.47 36.11
N LEU A 27 14.26 2.10 36.12
CA LEU A 27 13.53 2.49 34.89
C LEU A 27 14.00 3.82 34.27
N LEU A 28 14.86 4.58 34.95
CA LEU A 28 15.39 5.87 34.48
C LEU A 28 16.82 5.80 33.90
N VAL A 29 17.43 4.61 33.80
CA VAL A 29 18.82 4.43 33.28
C VAL A 29 18.91 3.50 32.07
N SER A 30 17.83 2.86 31.63
CA SER A 30 17.83 2.15 30.34
C SER A 30 17.60 3.11 29.18
N GLY A 31 18.58 3.98 28.95
CA GLY A 31 18.69 4.73 27.71
C GLY A 31 18.69 3.77 26.52
N LEU A 32 18.03 4.21 25.45
CA LEU A 32 18.08 3.63 24.11
C LEU A 32 19.54 3.51 23.65
N GLY A 33 20.17 2.38 23.95
CA GLY A 33 21.43 1.98 23.34
C GLY A 33 21.16 1.42 21.94
N PRO A 34 22.11 1.56 21.00
CA PRO A 34 21.98 0.97 19.68
C PRO A 34 21.80 -0.54 19.82
N VAL A 35 20.87 -1.12 19.04
CA VAL A 35 20.65 -2.56 18.93
C VAL A 35 22.00 -3.23 18.64
N ARG A 36 22.66 -3.76 19.66
CA ARG A 36 23.85 -4.59 19.47
C ARG A 36 23.36 -5.88 18.84
N THR A 37 23.76 -6.12 17.60
CA THR A 37 23.67 -7.44 17.00
C THR A 37 24.32 -8.45 17.94
N GLU A 38 23.55 -9.40 18.46
CA GLU A 38 24.08 -10.43 19.35
C GLU A 38 25.13 -11.25 18.59
N LYS A 39 26.33 -11.36 19.17
CA LYS A 39 27.43 -12.14 18.60
C LYS A 39 27.10 -13.63 18.71
N VAL A 40 26.95 -14.32 17.59
CA VAL A 40 26.78 -15.79 17.57
C VAL A 40 28.12 -16.46 17.42
N TYR A 41 28.65 -17.02 18.50
CA TYR A 41 29.90 -17.77 18.55
C TYR A 41 29.75 -19.16 17.90
N THR A 42 30.79 -19.59 17.19
CA THR A 42 30.89 -20.91 16.56
C THR A 42 31.72 -21.88 17.38
N ASN A 43 31.79 -23.14 16.96
CA ASN A 43 32.67 -24.14 17.54
C ASN A 43 34.06 -24.21 16.87
N THR A 44 34.49 -23.10 16.28
CA THR A 44 35.78 -22.97 15.61
C THR A 44 36.60 -21.83 16.18
N TRP A 45 37.92 -21.95 16.07
CA TRP A 45 38.91 -20.99 16.52
C TRP A 45 39.89 -20.68 15.39
N ALA A 46 40.29 -19.42 15.29
CA ALA A 46 41.51 -19.07 14.58
C ALA A 46 42.62 -19.00 15.62
N VAL A 47 43.76 -19.63 15.35
CA VAL A 47 44.87 -19.77 16.29
C VAL A 47 46.18 -19.45 15.59
N HIS A 48 47.03 -18.65 16.22
CA HIS A 48 48.36 -18.33 15.72
C HIS A 48 49.42 -19.16 16.46
N ILE A 49 50.17 -19.98 15.72
CA ILE A 49 51.14 -20.93 16.26
C ILE A 49 52.44 -20.86 15.44
N PRO A 50 53.48 -20.18 15.94
CA PRO A 50 54.80 -20.19 15.32
C PRO A 50 55.41 -21.60 15.42
N GLY A 51 55.68 -22.24 14.29
CA GLY A 51 56.26 -23.60 14.26
C GLY A 51 55.80 -24.51 13.13
N GLY A 52 54.92 -24.04 12.24
CA GLY A 52 54.47 -24.79 11.07
C GLY A 52 53.34 -25.79 11.37
N GLN A 53 52.89 -26.45 10.30
CA GLN A 53 51.69 -27.30 10.30
C GLN A 53 51.77 -28.45 11.32
N GLU A 54 52.94 -29.06 11.51
CA GLU A 54 53.13 -30.17 12.47
C GLU A 54 52.90 -29.72 13.91
N GLU A 55 53.37 -28.53 14.28
CA GLU A 55 53.19 -27.99 15.63
C GLU A 55 51.72 -27.60 15.86
N ALA A 56 51.05 -27.06 14.85
CA ALA A 56 49.62 -26.78 14.90
C ALA A 56 48.79 -28.06 15.10
N GLU A 57 49.12 -29.14 14.40
CA GLU A 57 48.46 -30.45 14.55
C GLU A 57 48.65 -31.00 15.97
N ARG A 58 49.88 -30.92 16.48
CA ARG A 58 50.22 -31.36 17.84
C ARG A 58 49.42 -30.59 18.89
N ILE A 59 49.30 -29.27 18.75
CA ILE A 59 48.57 -28.41 19.69
C ILE A 59 47.06 -28.62 19.57
N ALA A 60 46.53 -28.79 18.36
CA ALA A 60 45.12 -29.12 18.16
C ALA A 60 44.76 -30.42 18.90
N ALA A 61 45.52 -31.49 18.66
CA ALA A 61 45.31 -32.79 19.31
C ALA A 61 45.44 -32.69 20.85
N LYS A 62 46.45 -31.97 21.35
CA LYS A 62 46.68 -31.74 22.78
C LYS A 62 45.47 -31.12 23.48
N HIS A 63 44.79 -30.17 22.84
CA HIS A 63 43.67 -29.44 23.43
C HIS A 63 42.29 -29.95 22.99
N GLY A 64 42.22 -31.08 22.29
CA GLY A 64 40.97 -31.72 21.87
C GLY A 64 40.30 -31.08 20.66
N PHE A 65 41.07 -30.37 19.84
CA PHE A 65 40.65 -29.82 18.56
C PHE A 65 41.06 -30.72 17.40
N ILE A 66 40.37 -30.52 16.28
CA ILE A 66 40.80 -30.97 14.96
C ILE A 66 41.33 -29.75 14.23
N ASN A 67 42.54 -29.86 13.68
CA ASN A 67 43.11 -28.82 12.83
C ASN A 67 42.49 -28.95 11.44
N TYR A 68 41.71 -27.95 11.03
CA TYR A 68 41.10 -27.87 9.70
C TYR A 68 42.04 -27.29 8.65
N GLY A 69 43.27 -26.93 9.06
CA GLY A 69 44.34 -26.55 8.16
C GLY A 69 44.79 -25.10 8.32
N HIS A 70 45.78 -24.79 7.50
CA HIS A 70 46.41 -23.48 7.40
C HIS A 70 45.46 -22.43 6.80
N VAL A 71 45.48 -21.22 7.36
CA VAL A 71 44.71 -20.07 6.88
C VAL A 71 45.61 -19.13 6.08
N PHE A 72 46.65 -18.59 6.73
CA PHE A 72 47.76 -17.83 6.13
C PHE A 72 48.86 -17.64 7.18
N GLY A 73 50.13 -17.44 6.77
CA GLY A 73 51.24 -17.24 7.72
C GLY A 73 51.35 -18.38 8.74
N ASP A 74 51.34 -18.05 10.03
CA ASP A 74 51.30 -19.04 11.13
C ASP A 74 49.88 -19.15 11.76
N TYR A 75 48.83 -18.81 11.02
CA TYR A 75 47.43 -18.94 11.46
C TYR A 75 46.79 -20.25 10.98
N TYR A 76 46.09 -20.90 11.89
CA TYR A 76 45.44 -22.20 11.71
C TYR A 76 43.97 -22.14 12.14
N HIS A 77 43.15 -22.96 11.50
CA HIS A 77 41.73 -23.08 11.80
C HIS A 77 41.47 -24.33 12.64
N PHE A 78 41.09 -24.14 13.90
CA PHE A 78 40.81 -25.24 14.81
C PHE A 78 39.30 -25.44 14.99
N TRP A 79 38.87 -26.69 15.08
CA TRP A 79 37.47 -27.06 15.32
C TRP A 79 37.35 -27.95 16.55
N HIS A 80 36.35 -27.70 17.40
CA HIS A 80 36.16 -28.44 18.64
C HIS A 80 34.83 -29.20 18.67
N ARG A 81 34.89 -30.54 18.64
CA ARG A 81 33.71 -31.43 18.50
C ARG A 81 32.64 -31.25 19.57
N ARG A 82 33.04 -30.94 20.80
CA ARG A 82 32.13 -30.84 21.96
C ARG A 82 31.57 -29.43 22.19
N VAL A 83 31.99 -28.45 21.39
CA VAL A 83 31.46 -27.07 21.48
C VAL A 83 30.30 -26.96 20.50
N VAL A 84 29.21 -26.34 20.93
CA VAL A 84 28.02 -26.11 20.10
C VAL A 84 28.32 -25.12 18.98
N LYS A 85 27.82 -25.39 17.78
CA LYS A 85 28.11 -24.61 16.56
C LYS A 85 27.50 -23.19 16.58
N ARG A 86 26.50 -22.94 17.42
CA ARG A 86 25.83 -21.64 17.58
C ARG A 86 25.59 -21.39 19.07
N SER A 87 26.24 -20.36 19.61
CA SER A 87 26.12 -19.95 21.02
C SER A 87 26.05 -18.43 21.12
N LEU A 88 25.29 -17.91 22.08
CA LEU A 88 25.24 -16.48 22.41
C LEU A 88 26.37 -16.05 23.37
N SER A 89 27.09 -17.02 23.95
CA SER A 89 28.24 -16.79 24.83
C SER A 89 29.49 -17.48 24.31
N ASP A 90 30.65 -16.88 24.59
CA ASP A 90 31.96 -17.43 24.30
C ASP A 90 32.28 -18.66 25.17
N HIS A 91 33.09 -19.58 24.65
CA HIS A 91 33.47 -20.80 25.35
C HIS A 91 34.82 -20.63 26.08
N ARG A 92 34.78 -19.81 27.15
CA ARG A 92 35.94 -19.40 27.97
C ARG A 92 36.88 -20.54 28.36
N GLY A 93 36.34 -21.68 28.78
CA GLY A 93 37.16 -22.80 29.25
C GLY A 93 38.06 -23.41 28.17
N THR A 94 37.69 -23.28 26.89
CA THR A 94 38.49 -23.76 25.76
C THR A 94 39.42 -22.65 25.27
N GLN A 95 38.94 -21.41 25.25
CA GLN A 95 39.74 -20.22 24.96
C GLN A 95 40.95 -20.11 25.89
N VAL A 96 40.74 -20.18 27.21
CA VAL A 96 41.82 -20.10 28.22
C VAL A 96 42.83 -21.24 28.10
N ARG A 97 42.42 -22.42 27.61
CA ARG A 97 43.34 -23.56 27.40
C ARG A 97 44.30 -23.30 26.25
N LEU A 98 43.81 -22.72 25.15
CA LEU A 98 44.65 -22.29 24.04
C LEU A 98 45.55 -21.12 24.47
N ASP A 99 45.02 -20.10 25.16
CA ASP A 99 45.77 -18.91 25.57
C ASP A 99 46.91 -19.22 26.57
N LYS A 100 46.82 -20.34 27.30
CA LYS A 100 47.85 -20.81 28.24
C LYS A 100 48.92 -21.68 27.59
N ASP A 101 48.75 -22.09 26.33
CA ASP A 101 49.78 -22.88 25.66
C ASP A 101 50.93 -21.96 25.21
N PRO A 102 52.18 -22.20 25.62
CA PRO A 102 53.30 -21.29 25.34
C PRO A 102 53.62 -21.15 23.84
N LYS A 103 53.09 -22.05 23.00
CA LYS A 103 53.26 -22.04 21.55
C LYS A 103 52.10 -21.36 20.82
N VAL A 104 51.01 -21.06 21.50
CA VAL A 104 49.89 -20.28 20.96
C VAL A 104 50.10 -18.84 21.37
N THR A 105 50.40 -17.97 20.41
CA THR A 105 50.57 -16.53 20.72
C THR A 105 49.25 -15.77 20.66
N TRP A 106 48.24 -16.35 20.01
CA TRP A 106 46.90 -15.79 19.91
C TRP A 106 45.88 -16.85 19.53
N ALA A 107 44.69 -16.78 20.12
CA ALA A 107 43.55 -17.57 19.71
C ALA A 107 42.27 -16.73 19.80
N GLU A 108 41.34 -16.90 18.87
CA GLU A 108 40.03 -16.29 18.94
C GLU A 108 38.94 -17.26 18.49
N GLN A 109 37.95 -17.47 19.34
CA GLN A 109 36.72 -18.18 18.95
C GLN A 109 35.99 -17.40 17.86
N GLN A 110 35.70 -18.05 16.75
CA GLN A 110 35.10 -17.40 15.60
C GLN A 110 33.64 -17.05 15.86
N VAL A 111 33.23 -15.89 15.36
CA VAL A 111 31.85 -15.38 15.44
C VAL A 111 31.27 -15.39 14.04
N SER A 112 30.02 -15.83 13.92
CA SER A 112 29.29 -15.79 12.66
C SER A 112 29.12 -14.34 12.21
N LYS A 113 29.70 -14.00 11.06
CA LYS A 113 29.50 -12.69 10.43
C LYS A 113 28.30 -12.79 9.48
N GLN A 114 27.26 -12.00 9.72
CA GLN A 114 26.22 -11.78 8.72
C GLN A 114 26.80 -10.93 7.58
N ARG A 115 26.76 -11.46 6.36
CA ARG A 115 27.15 -10.74 5.14
C ARG A 115 25.99 -10.86 4.15
N LYS A 116 25.47 -9.72 3.69
CA LYS A 116 24.63 -9.65 2.49
C LYS A 116 25.53 -9.34 1.29
N LYS A 117 25.27 -9.98 0.14
CA LYS A 117 25.92 -9.63 -1.12
C LYS A 117 25.52 -8.18 -1.45
N ARG A 118 26.48 -7.35 -1.87
CA ARG A 118 26.17 -6.03 -2.42
C ARG A 118 25.72 -6.27 -3.85
N ASP A 119 24.42 -6.38 -4.07
CA ASP A 119 23.87 -6.45 -5.43
C ASP A 119 23.99 -5.04 -6.01
N VAL A 120 24.89 -4.88 -6.98
CA VAL A 120 25.00 -3.66 -7.78
C VAL A 120 23.76 -3.63 -8.66
N TYR A 121 22.95 -2.57 -8.56
CA TYR A 121 21.81 -2.38 -9.45
C TYR A 121 22.29 -2.42 -10.91
N VAL A 122 21.71 -3.31 -11.70
CA VAL A 122 21.89 -3.39 -13.14
C VAL A 122 20.55 -3.05 -13.77
N GLU A 123 20.56 -2.08 -14.67
CA GLU A 123 19.37 -1.68 -15.41
C GLU A 123 18.85 -2.84 -16.26
N PRO A 124 17.52 -3.08 -16.31
CA PRO A 124 16.96 -4.17 -17.09
C PRO A 124 17.39 -4.13 -18.55
N TYR A 125 17.77 -5.27 -19.11
CA TYR A 125 18.19 -5.39 -20.51
C TYR A 125 17.06 -5.76 -21.48
N ASP A 126 15.82 -5.85 -20.99
CA ASP A 126 14.66 -6.30 -21.75
C ASP A 126 14.37 -5.36 -22.94
N PRO A 127 14.01 -5.91 -24.11
CA PRO A 127 14.04 -5.20 -25.39
C PRO A 127 13.12 -3.97 -25.44
N LYS A 128 12.03 -3.97 -24.66
CA LYS A 128 11.05 -2.88 -24.58
C LYS A 128 11.17 -2.01 -23.34
N PHE A 129 12.14 -2.26 -22.45
CA PHE A 129 12.33 -1.43 -21.26
C PHE A 129 12.56 0.05 -21.60
N ARG A 130 13.29 0.34 -22.69
CA ARG A 130 13.48 1.72 -23.19
C ARG A 130 12.21 2.39 -23.71
N ASP A 131 11.21 1.60 -24.09
CA ASP A 131 9.91 2.09 -24.55
C ASP A 131 8.97 2.36 -23.36
N GLN A 132 9.22 1.77 -22.18
CA GLN A 132 8.50 1.99 -20.92
C GLN A 132 8.89 3.32 -20.25
N TRP A 133 8.60 4.41 -20.96
CA TRP A 133 8.93 5.79 -20.58
C TRP A 133 8.42 6.21 -19.20
N TYR A 134 7.35 5.58 -18.69
CA TYR A 134 6.76 5.85 -17.38
C TYR A 134 7.53 5.20 -16.22
N LEU A 135 8.40 4.21 -16.47
CA LEU A 135 9.25 3.60 -15.43
C LEU A 135 10.54 4.39 -15.23
N TYR A 136 11.12 4.89 -16.33
CA TYR A 136 12.31 5.70 -16.34
C TYR A 136 12.39 6.59 -17.59
N ASN A 137 12.66 7.87 -17.36
CA ASN A 137 12.87 8.88 -18.38
C ASN A 137 13.94 9.86 -17.91
N GLY A 138 14.92 10.18 -18.77
CA GLY A 138 16.04 11.07 -18.42
C GLY A 138 15.63 12.52 -18.07
N ASN A 139 14.38 12.91 -18.35
CA ASN A 139 13.82 14.21 -17.98
C ASN A 139 13.01 14.19 -16.67
N HIS A 140 13.03 13.08 -15.93
CA HIS A 140 12.28 12.88 -14.67
C HIS A 140 10.76 13.01 -14.80
N ARG A 141 10.20 12.79 -15.99
CA ARG A 141 8.76 12.58 -16.21
C ARG A 141 8.47 11.08 -16.27
N ASP A 142 8.60 10.44 -15.13
CA ASP A 142 8.39 9.02 -14.89
C ASP A 142 7.85 8.80 -13.46
N LEU A 143 7.62 7.55 -13.07
CA LEU A 143 7.13 7.15 -11.75
C LEU A 143 8.27 6.90 -10.74
N ASN A 144 9.50 7.26 -11.11
CA ASN A 144 10.70 7.10 -10.30
C ASN A 144 10.98 5.64 -9.84
N ALA A 145 10.50 4.65 -10.60
CA ALA A 145 10.64 3.23 -10.28
C ALA A 145 12.11 2.80 -10.22
N LYS A 146 12.94 3.33 -11.13
CA LYS A 146 14.39 3.07 -11.16
C LYS A 146 15.08 3.41 -9.84
N ALA A 147 14.73 4.52 -9.20
CA ALA A 147 15.33 4.89 -7.92
C ALA A 147 14.89 3.96 -6.79
N ALA A 148 13.64 3.48 -6.77
CA ALA A 148 13.20 2.44 -5.84
C ALA A 148 13.97 1.11 -6.03
N TRP A 149 14.20 0.71 -7.28
CA TRP A 149 15.01 -0.49 -7.59
C TRP A 149 16.48 -0.34 -7.17
N GLN A 150 17.04 0.87 -7.28
CA GLN A 150 18.39 1.19 -6.79
C GLN A 150 18.51 1.11 -5.26
N LEU A 151 17.40 1.35 -4.54
CA LEU A 151 17.31 1.11 -3.10
C LEU A 151 17.17 -0.38 -2.75
N GLY A 152 16.99 -1.26 -3.76
CA GLY A 152 16.90 -2.71 -3.61
C GLY A 152 15.48 -3.27 -3.49
N TYR A 153 14.46 -2.45 -3.74
CA TYR A 153 13.05 -2.86 -3.68
C TYR A 153 12.54 -3.19 -5.06
N THR A 154 11.97 -4.37 -5.24
CA THR A 154 11.58 -4.94 -6.54
C THR A 154 10.22 -5.65 -6.48
N GLY A 155 9.51 -5.54 -5.36
CA GLY A 155 8.24 -6.19 -5.06
C GLY A 155 8.38 -7.56 -4.39
N LYS A 156 9.61 -7.95 -3.99
CA LYS A 156 9.90 -9.32 -3.58
C LYS A 156 9.07 -9.73 -2.37
N GLY A 157 8.39 -10.87 -2.50
CA GLY A 157 7.57 -11.45 -1.44
C GLY A 157 6.25 -10.72 -1.20
N VAL A 158 5.85 -9.79 -2.06
CA VAL A 158 4.48 -9.26 -2.15
C VAL A 158 3.70 -10.07 -3.18
N VAL A 159 2.42 -10.29 -2.92
CA VAL A 159 1.50 -10.98 -3.83
C VAL A 159 0.43 -10.01 -4.33
N VAL A 160 0.31 -9.87 -5.65
CA VAL A 160 -0.70 -9.02 -6.30
C VAL A 160 -1.64 -9.90 -7.12
N SER A 161 -2.94 -9.57 -7.15
CA SER A 161 -3.92 -10.23 -8.02
C SER A 161 -4.68 -9.21 -8.86
N ILE A 162 -4.84 -9.53 -10.15
CA ILE A 162 -5.58 -8.74 -11.13
C ILE A 162 -7.02 -9.28 -11.22
N LEU A 163 -8.02 -8.49 -10.82
CA LEU A 163 -9.43 -8.88 -10.89
C LEU A 163 -10.03 -8.43 -12.24
N ASP A 164 -10.09 -9.32 -13.23
CA ASP A 164 -10.35 -8.92 -14.62
C ASP A 164 -10.87 -10.07 -15.52
N ASP A 165 -10.52 -10.08 -16.81
CA ASP A 165 -10.90 -11.06 -17.84
C ASP A 165 -10.01 -12.32 -17.89
N GLY A 166 -9.10 -12.46 -16.93
CA GLY A 166 -8.16 -13.56 -16.78
C GLY A 166 -6.69 -13.17 -16.99
N ILE A 167 -5.79 -14.10 -16.71
CA ILE A 167 -4.33 -13.92 -16.85
C ILE A 167 -3.71 -15.07 -17.65
N GLU A 168 -2.98 -14.75 -18.71
CA GLU A 168 -2.21 -15.74 -19.47
C GLU A 168 -1.02 -16.23 -18.62
N LYS A 169 -1.28 -17.14 -17.68
CA LYS A 169 -0.30 -17.64 -16.69
C LYS A 169 0.95 -18.25 -17.31
N ASN A 170 0.85 -18.73 -18.54
CA ASN A 170 1.93 -19.31 -19.32
C ASN A 170 2.67 -18.28 -20.21
N HIS A 171 2.29 -17.01 -20.18
CA HIS A 171 2.99 -15.94 -20.88
C HIS A 171 4.49 -15.99 -20.50
N PRO A 172 5.43 -15.96 -21.46
CA PRO A 172 6.86 -16.14 -21.19
C PRO A 172 7.41 -15.15 -20.16
N ASP A 173 6.82 -13.97 -20.12
CA ASP A 173 7.18 -12.85 -19.25
C ASP A 173 6.40 -12.78 -17.93
N LEU A 174 5.44 -13.70 -17.70
CA LEU A 174 4.68 -13.78 -16.44
C LEU A 174 4.90 -15.10 -15.68
N LYS A 175 5.12 -16.20 -16.40
CA LYS A 175 5.13 -17.58 -15.84
C LYS A 175 6.04 -17.81 -14.63
N GLN A 176 7.12 -17.04 -14.47
CA GLN A 176 8.04 -17.16 -13.34
C GLN A 176 7.50 -16.47 -12.08
N ASN A 177 6.77 -15.36 -12.27
CA ASN A 177 6.14 -14.59 -11.22
C ASN A 177 4.70 -15.04 -10.95
N TYR A 178 4.09 -15.82 -11.86
CA TYR A 178 2.77 -16.38 -11.68
C TYR A 178 2.61 -17.11 -10.34
N ASP A 179 1.46 -16.90 -9.71
CA ASP A 179 1.09 -17.49 -8.44
C ASP A 179 -0.34 -18.07 -8.52
N PRO A 180 -0.51 -19.40 -8.47
CA PRO A 180 -1.82 -20.03 -8.50
C PRO A 180 -2.65 -19.72 -7.24
N ASP A 181 -2.02 -19.47 -6.09
CA ASP A 181 -2.75 -19.15 -4.85
C ASP A 181 -3.27 -17.69 -4.85
N ALA A 182 -2.83 -16.88 -5.81
CA ALA A 182 -3.34 -15.54 -6.08
C ALA A 182 -4.37 -15.52 -7.24
N SER A 183 -4.82 -16.69 -7.69
CA SER A 183 -5.57 -16.85 -8.93
C SER A 183 -6.81 -17.73 -8.78
N TYR A 184 -7.85 -17.43 -9.54
CA TYR A 184 -9.07 -18.25 -9.62
C TYR A 184 -9.91 -17.88 -10.83
N ASP A 185 -10.70 -18.80 -11.37
CA ASP A 185 -11.73 -18.53 -12.37
C ASP A 185 -13.10 -18.57 -11.73
N VAL A 186 -13.69 -17.40 -11.52
CA VAL A 186 -15.03 -17.28 -10.94
C VAL A 186 -16.11 -17.48 -12.00
N ASN A 187 -15.80 -17.21 -13.27
CA ASN A 187 -16.75 -17.39 -14.37
C ASN A 187 -17.06 -18.87 -14.61
N ASP A 188 -16.03 -19.73 -14.62
CA ASP A 188 -16.16 -21.17 -14.88
C ASP A 188 -16.08 -22.03 -13.60
N GLY A 189 -15.71 -21.43 -12.46
CA GLY A 189 -15.76 -22.06 -11.14
C GLY A 189 -14.60 -23.02 -10.86
N ASP A 190 -13.39 -22.72 -11.35
CA ASP A 190 -12.21 -23.56 -11.26
C ASP A 190 -10.92 -22.74 -10.97
N PRO A 191 -9.77 -23.35 -10.63
CA PRO A 191 -8.59 -22.59 -10.22
C PRO A 191 -7.74 -22.02 -11.37
N ASP A 192 -8.12 -22.24 -12.64
CA ASP A 192 -7.33 -21.80 -13.80
C ASP A 192 -7.87 -20.50 -14.41
N PRO A 193 -7.26 -19.33 -14.15
CA PRO A 193 -7.74 -18.04 -14.67
C PRO A 193 -7.37 -17.79 -16.14
N GLN A 194 -7.06 -18.84 -16.93
CA GLN A 194 -6.61 -18.68 -18.31
C GLN A 194 -7.66 -17.92 -19.14
N PRO A 195 -7.30 -16.84 -19.85
CA PRO A 195 -8.24 -16.12 -20.66
C PRO A 195 -8.74 -16.99 -21.82
N ARG A 196 -10.04 -16.91 -22.09
CA ARG A 196 -10.62 -17.50 -23.28
C ARG A 196 -10.18 -16.74 -24.52
N TYR A 197 -9.50 -17.41 -25.45
CA TYR A 197 -9.03 -16.79 -26.68
C TYR A 197 -10.15 -16.58 -27.69
N THR A 198 -10.36 -15.34 -28.11
CA THR A 198 -11.27 -14.97 -29.21
C THR A 198 -10.51 -14.46 -30.43
N GLN A 199 -11.21 -14.27 -31.55
CA GLN A 199 -10.62 -13.66 -32.74
C GLN A 199 -10.30 -12.17 -32.53
N LEU A 200 -11.12 -11.47 -31.74
CA LEU A 200 -10.98 -10.04 -31.43
C LEU A 200 -10.00 -9.78 -30.27
N ASN A 201 -9.59 -10.84 -29.56
CA ASN A 201 -8.78 -10.77 -28.34
C ASN A 201 -9.46 -9.89 -27.29
N ASP A 202 -10.72 -10.20 -26.99
CA ASP A 202 -11.53 -9.45 -26.02
C ASP A 202 -10.91 -9.59 -24.62
N ASN A 203 -10.55 -10.83 -24.25
CA ASN A 203 -10.00 -11.18 -22.94
C ASN A 203 -8.47 -10.98 -22.84
N ARG A 204 -7.98 -9.81 -23.23
CA ARG A 204 -6.54 -9.48 -23.20
C ARG A 204 -6.16 -8.57 -22.05
N HIS A 205 -7.14 -8.00 -21.38
CA HIS A 205 -6.99 -6.85 -20.51
C HIS A 205 -6.24 -7.22 -19.23
N GLY A 206 -6.64 -8.28 -18.52
CA GLY A 206 -5.98 -8.75 -17.30
C GLY A 206 -4.52 -9.18 -17.53
N THR A 207 -4.22 -9.77 -18.68
CA THR A 207 -2.83 -10.11 -19.06
C THR A 207 -1.95 -8.87 -19.28
N ARG A 208 -2.52 -7.77 -19.81
CA ARG A 208 -1.80 -6.49 -19.96
C ARG A 208 -1.53 -5.85 -18.60
N CYS A 209 -2.55 -5.77 -17.75
CA CYS A 209 -2.43 -5.26 -16.39
C CYS A 209 -1.41 -6.06 -15.55
N ALA A 210 -1.40 -7.39 -15.65
CA ALA A 210 -0.46 -8.24 -14.92
C ALA A 210 1.01 -7.95 -15.29
N GLY A 211 1.30 -7.66 -16.56
CA GLY A 211 2.64 -7.31 -17.01
C GLY A 211 3.14 -5.98 -16.45
N GLU A 212 2.26 -5.00 -16.29
CA GLU A 212 2.61 -3.70 -15.71
C GLU A 212 3.06 -3.84 -14.26
N VAL A 213 2.43 -4.74 -13.51
CA VAL A 213 2.81 -5.04 -12.14
C VAL A 213 4.10 -5.85 -12.09
N ALA A 214 4.15 -7.00 -12.76
CA ALA A 214 5.13 -8.04 -12.46
C ALA A 214 5.68 -8.80 -13.69
N ALA A 215 5.72 -8.19 -14.88
CA ALA A 215 6.53 -8.73 -15.98
C ALA A 215 7.99 -8.95 -15.51
N VAL A 216 8.56 -10.08 -15.91
CA VAL A 216 9.84 -10.58 -15.39
C VAL A 216 10.98 -9.77 -15.98
N ALA A 217 11.80 -9.16 -15.13
CA ALA A 217 12.98 -8.44 -15.59
C ALA A 217 14.13 -9.38 -15.98
N ASN A 218 14.96 -8.92 -16.91
CA ASN A 218 16.20 -9.56 -17.36
C ASN A 218 15.96 -10.96 -17.92
N ASN A 219 14.96 -11.12 -18.78
CA ASN A 219 14.69 -12.37 -19.49
C ASN A 219 14.78 -12.21 -21.03
N GLY A 220 14.94 -10.98 -21.53
CA GLY A 220 15.04 -10.69 -22.96
C GLY A 220 13.70 -10.72 -23.69
N ILE A 221 12.59 -10.60 -22.97
CA ILE A 221 11.21 -10.66 -23.46
C ILE A 221 10.52 -9.35 -23.10
N CYS A 222 9.77 -8.77 -24.04
CA CYS A 222 8.98 -7.55 -23.82
C CYS A 222 9.70 -6.50 -22.94
N GLY A 223 9.08 -6.06 -21.83
CA GLY A 223 9.59 -5.04 -20.92
C GLY A 223 9.75 -5.59 -19.50
N VAL A 224 9.47 -4.77 -18.48
CA VAL A 224 9.51 -5.18 -17.07
C VAL A 224 8.31 -4.64 -16.31
N GLY A 225 7.88 -5.36 -15.27
CA GLY A 225 6.90 -4.85 -14.33
C GLY A 225 7.52 -3.84 -13.35
N VAL A 226 6.70 -2.95 -12.79
CA VAL A 226 7.14 -2.04 -11.71
C VAL A 226 7.71 -2.83 -10.53
N ALA A 227 7.07 -3.95 -10.20
CA ALA A 227 7.41 -4.87 -9.13
C ALA A 227 7.80 -6.24 -9.71
N TYR A 228 8.82 -6.27 -10.57
CA TYR A 228 9.25 -7.43 -11.36
C TYR A 228 9.69 -8.68 -10.56
N ASN A 229 9.77 -8.62 -9.22
CA ASN A 229 9.99 -9.78 -8.34
C ASN A 229 8.80 -10.08 -7.40
N ALA A 230 7.68 -9.36 -7.55
CA ALA A 230 6.44 -9.72 -6.89
C ALA A 230 5.85 -10.99 -7.50
N LYS A 231 4.98 -11.63 -6.72
CA LYS A 231 4.09 -12.69 -7.22
C LYS A 231 2.85 -12.06 -7.83
N ILE A 232 2.38 -12.62 -8.93
CA ILE A 232 1.22 -12.11 -9.68
C ILE A 232 0.24 -13.23 -9.96
N GLY A 233 -1.02 -13.02 -9.60
CA GLY A 233 -2.13 -13.88 -10.00
C GLY A 233 -3.18 -13.09 -10.76
N GLY A 234 -4.26 -13.78 -11.11
CA GLY A 234 -5.41 -13.15 -11.76
C GLY A 234 -6.69 -13.89 -11.43
N VAL A 235 -7.76 -13.13 -11.30
CA VAL A 235 -9.11 -13.64 -11.13
C VAL A 235 -9.88 -13.38 -12.40
N ARG A 236 -10.28 -14.45 -13.10
CA ARG A 236 -11.15 -14.36 -14.27
C ARG A 236 -12.60 -14.23 -13.78
N MET A 237 -13.15 -13.02 -13.89
CA MET A 237 -14.48 -12.68 -13.40
C MET A 237 -15.28 -11.79 -14.37
N LEU A 238 -14.65 -11.16 -15.37
CA LEU A 238 -15.31 -10.30 -16.37
C LEU A 238 -15.71 -11.00 -17.68
N ASP A 239 -15.29 -12.24 -17.94
CA ASP A 239 -15.65 -12.97 -19.18
C ASP A 239 -16.95 -13.77 -19.01
N GLY A 240 -17.98 -13.12 -18.48
CA GLY A 240 -19.27 -13.73 -18.14
C GLY A 240 -20.23 -12.74 -17.48
N GLU A 241 -21.34 -13.25 -16.94
CA GLU A 241 -22.28 -12.43 -16.17
C GLU A 241 -21.65 -12.03 -14.82
N VAL A 242 -21.53 -10.73 -14.58
CA VAL A 242 -20.99 -10.18 -13.33
C VAL A 242 -22.15 -9.90 -12.38
N THR A 243 -22.20 -10.61 -11.26
CA THR A 243 -23.20 -10.45 -10.20
C THR A 243 -22.54 -10.06 -8.88
N ASP A 244 -23.31 -9.56 -7.90
CA ASP A 244 -22.81 -9.24 -6.55
C ASP A 244 -22.03 -10.40 -5.91
N MET A 245 -22.42 -11.65 -6.17
CA MET A 245 -21.70 -12.84 -5.70
C MET A 245 -20.33 -13.00 -6.37
N VAL A 246 -20.27 -12.83 -7.70
CA VAL A 246 -19.03 -12.93 -8.49
C VAL A 246 -18.01 -11.89 -8.01
N GLU A 247 -18.46 -10.65 -7.81
CA GLU A 247 -17.63 -9.58 -7.28
C GLU A 247 -17.15 -9.89 -5.86
N ALA A 248 -18.05 -10.30 -4.96
CA ALA A 248 -17.71 -10.60 -3.57
C ALA A 248 -16.72 -11.76 -3.45
N GLN A 249 -16.89 -12.81 -4.25
CA GLN A 249 -15.94 -13.94 -4.30
C GLN A 249 -14.57 -13.50 -4.81
N SER A 250 -14.54 -12.68 -5.86
CA SER A 250 -13.30 -12.16 -6.45
C SER A 250 -12.53 -11.27 -5.45
N LEU A 251 -13.23 -10.33 -4.81
CA LEU A 251 -12.69 -9.43 -3.79
C LEU A 251 -12.21 -10.16 -2.52
N SER A 252 -12.79 -11.32 -2.22
CA SER A 252 -12.48 -12.11 -1.02
C SER A 252 -11.56 -13.31 -1.30
N LEU A 253 -10.96 -13.40 -2.50
CA LEU A 253 -10.08 -14.52 -2.83
C LEU A 253 -8.82 -14.48 -1.96
N ASN A 254 -8.58 -15.53 -1.17
CA ASN A 254 -7.33 -15.76 -0.43
C ASN A 254 -6.73 -14.51 0.26
N PRO A 255 -7.47 -13.78 1.11
CA PRO A 255 -7.07 -12.47 1.63
C PRO A 255 -5.93 -12.53 2.66
N GLN A 256 -5.50 -13.73 3.06
CA GLN A 256 -4.32 -13.93 3.90
C GLN A 256 -3.04 -14.17 3.09
N HIS A 257 -3.20 -14.45 1.78
CA HIS A 257 -2.11 -14.69 0.84
C HIS A 257 -1.89 -13.48 -0.08
N ILE A 258 -2.97 -12.96 -0.66
CA ILE A 258 -2.95 -11.82 -1.56
C ILE A 258 -2.80 -10.53 -0.74
N ASP A 259 -1.78 -9.72 -1.06
CA ASP A 259 -1.57 -8.43 -0.42
C ASP A 259 -2.39 -7.32 -1.09
N ILE A 260 -2.38 -7.32 -2.43
CA ILE A 260 -2.92 -6.23 -3.25
C ILE A 260 -3.85 -6.79 -4.31
N TYR A 261 -5.03 -6.18 -4.45
CA TYR A 261 -5.98 -6.44 -5.52
C TYR A 261 -6.02 -5.23 -6.43
N SER A 262 -5.84 -5.43 -7.73
CA SER A 262 -5.95 -4.37 -8.74
C SER A 262 -7.17 -4.63 -9.60
N ALA A 263 -8.04 -3.63 -9.72
CA ALA A 263 -9.26 -3.68 -10.51
C ALA A 263 -9.49 -2.38 -11.27
N SER A 264 -10.20 -2.47 -12.38
CA SER A 264 -10.55 -1.32 -13.22
C SER A 264 -11.94 -1.44 -13.83
N TRP A 265 -12.81 -2.19 -13.17
CA TRP A 265 -14.22 -2.35 -13.51
C TRP A 265 -15.08 -1.57 -12.53
N GLY A 266 -16.32 -1.33 -12.93
CA GLY A 266 -17.30 -0.53 -12.20
C GLY A 266 -18.58 -0.43 -13.03
N PRO A 267 -19.46 0.53 -12.71
CA PRO A 267 -20.62 0.84 -13.55
C PRO A 267 -20.21 1.28 -14.96
N GLU A 268 -21.19 1.40 -15.86
CA GLU A 268 -20.94 1.90 -17.20
C GLU A 268 -20.50 3.38 -17.16
N ASP A 269 -19.37 3.71 -17.79
CA ASP A 269 -18.75 5.03 -17.86
C ASP A 269 -19.48 5.97 -18.88
N ASP A 270 -20.79 6.09 -18.74
CA ASP A 270 -21.69 6.70 -19.73
C ASP A 270 -22.15 8.13 -19.35
N GLY A 271 -21.68 8.67 -18.23
CA GLY A 271 -22.08 10.00 -17.76
C GLY A 271 -23.52 10.08 -17.27
N LYS A 272 -24.20 8.96 -17.02
CA LYS A 272 -25.60 8.91 -16.53
C LYS A 272 -25.82 7.93 -15.39
N THR A 273 -25.03 6.86 -15.33
CA THR A 273 -25.19 5.79 -14.34
C THR A 273 -24.75 6.24 -12.95
N VAL A 274 -25.45 5.77 -11.92
CA VAL A 274 -25.07 5.91 -10.50
C VAL A 274 -25.26 4.54 -9.89
N ASP A 275 -24.16 3.84 -9.64
CA ASP A 275 -24.20 2.48 -9.12
C ASP A 275 -22.90 2.14 -8.39
N GLY A 276 -22.90 1.07 -7.61
CA GLY A 276 -21.75 0.65 -6.83
C GLY A 276 -21.93 -0.72 -6.22
N PRO A 277 -21.00 -1.14 -5.34
CA PRO A 277 -21.02 -2.48 -4.80
C PRO A 277 -22.34 -2.74 -4.07
N ALA A 278 -22.97 -3.86 -4.41
CA ALA A 278 -24.15 -4.36 -3.73
C ALA A 278 -23.76 -4.95 -2.35
N LYS A 279 -24.65 -5.71 -1.73
CA LYS A 279 -24.51 -6.09 -0.31
C LYS A 279 -23.28 -6.97 -0.07
N LEU A 280 -23.05 -7.97 -0.92
CA LEU A 280 -21.97 -8.93 -0.73
C LEU A 280 -20.62 -8.29 -1.07
N ALA A 281 -20.53 -7.52 -2.15
CA ALA A 281 -19.31 -6.80 -2.52
C ALA A 281 -18.91 -5.76 -1.45
N LYS A 282 -19.87 -5.03 -0.86
CA LYS A 282 -19.62 -4.13 0.28
C LYS A 282 -19.06 -4.88 1.49
N GLU A 283 -19.62 -6.04 1.81
CA GLU A 283 -19.14 -6.89 2.90
C GLU A 283 -17.74 -7.46 2.61
N ALA A 284 -17.48 -7.85 1.35
CA ALA A 284 -16.17 -8.32 0.91
C ALA A 284 -15.08 -7.24 1.07
N PHE A 285 -15.38 -5.99 0.69
CA PHE A 285 -14.46 -4.88 0.95
C PHE A 285 -14.20 -4.69 2.44
N LEU A 286 -15.26 -4.64 3.26
CA LEU A 286 -15.14 -4.46 4.71
C LEU A 286 -14.27 -5.57 5.31
N ARG A 287 -14.58 -6.84 5.03
CA ARG A 287 -13.81 -7.99 5.51
C ARG A 287 -12.38 -7.98 4.98
N GLY A 288 -12.17 -7.59 3.73
CA GLY A 288 -10.85 -7.43 3.13
C GLY A 288 -9.99 -6.46 3.94
N VAL A 289 -10.48 -5.26 4.21
CA VAL A 289 -9.71 -4.24 4.95
C VAL A 289 -9.61 -4.50 6.46
N THR A 290 -10.50 -5.32 7.05
CA THR A 290 -10.45 -5.63 8.49
C THR A 290 -9.73 -6.94 8.83
N GLU A 291 -9.88 -7.98 8.00
CA GLU A 291 -9.37 -9.32 8.26
C GLU A 291 -8.18 -9.68 7.37
N GLY A 292 -8.11 -9.12 6.15
CA GLY A 292 -7.06 -9.42 5.17
C GLY A 292 -5.65 -9.09 5.69
N ARG A 293 -4.65 -9.76 5.14
CA ARG A 293 -3.22 -9.61 5.50
C ARG A 293 -3.00 -9.70 7.02
N ASN A 294 -3.61 -10.69 7.66
CA ASN A 294 -3.57 -10.93 9.10
C ASN A 294 -4.05 -9.72 9.94
N GLY A 295 -5.09 -9.03 9.46
CA GLY A 295 -5.65 -7.84 10.11
C GLY A 295 -4.98 -6.50 9.76
N LEU A 296 -3.98 -6.49 8.88
CA LEU A 296 -3.44 -5.25 8.31
C LEU A 296 -4.38 -4.65 7.26
N GLY A 297 -5.25 -5.47 6.68
CA GLY A 297 -6.21 -5.12 5.65
C GLY A 297 -5.65 -5.27 4.24
N SER A 298 -6.41 -5.94 3.38
CA SER A 298 -6.19 -6.00 1.93
C SER A 298 -6.13 -4.60 1.33
N ILE A 299 -5.23 -4.40 0.36
CA ILE A 299 -5.15 -3.13 -0.37
C ILE A 299 -5.84 -3.29 -1.72
N PHE A 300 -6.95 -2.59 -1.92
CA PHE A 300 -7.70 -2.56 -3.17
C PHE A 300 -7.30 -1.32 -3.96
N VAL A 301 -6.69 -1.49 -5.13
CA VAL A 301 -6.30 -0.41 -6.05
C VAL A 301 -7.31 -0.36 -7.18
N TRP A 302 -7.86 0.83 -7.46
CA TRP A 302 -8.98 0.97 -8.39
C TRP A 302 -8.70 2.04 -9.44
N ALA A 303 -9.03 1.77 -10.70
CA ALA A 303 -9.06 2.80 -11.73
C ALA A 303 -10.26 3.74 -11.53
N SER A 304 -10.09 5.03 -11.79
CA SER A 304 -11.15 6.03 -11.56
C SER A 304 -12.18 6.16 -12.70
N GLY A 305 -12.22 5.26 -13.69
CA GLY A 305 -13.17 5.32 -14.82
C GLY A 305 -12.64 5.98 -16.11
N ASN A 306 -13.33 5.76 -17.24
CA ASN A 306 -12.97 6.22 -18.59
C ASN A 306 -14.05 7.10 -19.26
N GLY A 307 -15.03 7.60 -18.50
CA GLY A 307 -16.19 8.36 -18.94
C GLY A 307 -15.95 9.85 -19.19
N GLY A 308 -14.70 10.31 -19.24
CA GLY A 308 -14.37 11.74 -19.40
C GLY A 308 -14.94 12.39 -20.68
N ARG A 309 -15.10 11.60 -21.76
CA ARG A 309 -15.75 12.04 -23.01
C ARG A 309 -17.24 12.30 -22.80
N GLU A 310 -17.89 11.44 -22.02
CA GLU A 310 -19.31 11.50 -21.67
C GLU A 310 -19.55 12.42 -20.46
N LYS A 311 -18.53 13.17 -20.01
CA LYS A 311 -18.60 14.08 -18.87
C LYS A 311 -19.08 13.38 -17.60
N ASP A 312 -18.61 12.15 -17.39
CA ASP A 312 -18.89 11.43 -16.16
C ASP A 312 -18.10 11.99 -14.96
N SER A 313 -18.54 11.60 -13.76
CA SER A 313 -18.01 12.06 -12.49
C SER A 313 -17.89 10.86 -11.56
N CYS A 314 -16.66 10.36 -11.38
CA CYS A 314 -16.35 9.11 -10.68
C CYS A 314 -16.86 8.96 -9.24
N ASN A 315 -17.35 10.03 -8.59
CA ASN A 315 -18.12 9.88 -7.34
C ASN A 315 -19.50 9.19 -7.54
N CYS A 316 -19.95 9.01 -8.78
CA CYS A 316 -21.13 8.22 -9.16
C CYS A 316 -20.82 6.73 -9.34
N ASP A 317 -19.55 6.35 -9.34
CA ASP A 317 -19.08 4.97 -9.23
C ASP A 317 -18.78 4.65 -7.76
N GLY A 318 -19.58 3.79 -7.15
CA GLY A 318 -19.44 3.40 -5.74
C GLY A 318 -18.23 2.52 -5.42
N TYR A 319 -17.55 1.94 -6.42
CA TYR A 319 -16.30 1.19 -6.21
C TYR A 319 -15.13 2.17 -6.05
N THR A 320 -14.95 3.10 -6.98
CA THR A 320 -13.89 4.13 -6.88
C THR A 320 -14.16 5.18 -5.78
N ASN A 321 -15.44 5.44 -5.45
CA ASN A 321 -15.84 6.34 -4.37
C ASN A 321 -15.76 5.71 -2.96
N SER A 322 -15.48 4.41 -2.87
CA SER A 322 -15.32 3.72 -1.58
C SER A 322 -14.08 4.22 -0.82
N ILE A 323 -14.16 4.29 0.51
CA ILE A 323 -12.97 4.58 1.33
C ILE A 323 -11.97 3.41 1.33
N TYR A 324 -12.45 2.21 1.02
CA TYR A 324 -11.67 0.97 1.06
C TYR A 324 -10.81 0.76 -0.19
N THR A 325 -11.06 1.54 -1.24
CA THR A 325 -10.31 1.52 -2.48
C THR A 325 -9.32 2.68 -2.53
N LEU A 326 -8.16 2.43 -3.10
CA LEU A 326 -7.13 3.40 -3.41
C LEU A 326 -7.29 3.77 -4.88
N SER A 327 -8.09 4.80 -5.13
CA SER A 327 -8.50 5.22 -6.47
C SER A 327 -7.43 6.03 -7.19
N ILE A 328 -7.13 5.63 -8.42
CA ILE A 328 -6.04 6.13 -9.25
C ILE A 328 -6.57 6.63 -10.60
N SER A 329 -6.25 7.89 -10.89
CA SER A 329 -6.52 8.52 -12.20
C SER A 329 -5.29 8.48 -13.11
N SER A 330 -5.38 9.10 -14.29
CA SER A 330 -4.34 9.06 -15.31
C SER A 330 -3.78 10.42 -15.67
N SER A 331 -2.50 10.45 -16.01
CA SER A 331 -1.87 11.55 -16.74
C SER A 331 -1.36 11.06 -18.09
N THR A 332 -1.41 11.94 -19.10
CA THR A 332 -0.70 11.70 -20.36
C THR A 332 0.82 11.84 -20.17
N GLN A 333 1.59 11.43 -21.18
CA GLN A 333 3.05 11.61 -21.22
C GLN A 333 3.51 13.06 -20.99
N ASN A 334 2.75 14.03 -21.49
CA ASN A 334 3.10 15.44 -21.35
C ASN A 334 2.55 16.08 -20.07
N GLY A 335 1.90 15.31 -19.21
CA GLY A 335 1.35 15.80 -17.96
C GLY A 335 -0.06 16.38 -18.09
N ASN A 336 -0.80 16.12 -19.16
CA ASN A 336 -2.16 16.64 -19.33
C ASN A 336 -3.20 15.66 -18.80
N VAL A 337 -4.42 16.14 -18.56
CA VAL A 337 -5.57 15.29 -18.21
C VAL A 337 -6.00 14.56 -19.49
N PRO A 338 -5.96 13.22 -19.54
CA PRO A 338 -6.40 12.47 -20.72
C PRO A 338 -7.90 12.67 -21.00
N TRP A 339 -8.29 12.54 -22.27
CA TRP A 339 -9.67 12.77 -22.71
C TRP A 339 -10.71 11.84 -22.08
N TYR A 340 -10.28 10.67 -21.60
CA TYR A 340 -11.12 9.66 -20.95
C TYR A 340 -11.17 9.82 -19.43
N SER A 341 -10.27 10.59 -18.81
CA SER A 341 -10.20 10.64 -17.34
C SER A 341 -11.42 11.31 -16.74
N GLU A 342 -11.94 10.73 -15.67
CA GLU A 342 -13.01 11.31 -14.85
C GLU A 342 -12.43 12.07 -13.67
N ALA A 343 -13.10 13.17 -13.29
CA ALA A 343 -12.68 13.99 -12.16
C ALA A 343 -13.67 13.85 -11.00
N CYS A 344 -13.17 13.56 -9.80
CA CYS A 344 -13.98 13.49 -8.59
C CYS A 344 -13.11 13.67 -7.35
N SER A 345 -13.75 13.90 -6.20
CA SER A 345 -13.05 14.14 -4.95
C SER A 345 -12.56 12.87 -4.24
N SER A 346 -12.96 11.69 -4.70
CA SER A 346 -12.55 10.39 -4.14
C SER A 346 -11.16 9.94 -4.61
N THR A 347 -10.69 10.39 -5.78
CA THR A 347 -9.36 10.06 -6.31
C THR A 347 -8.25 10.44 -5.32
N LEU A 348 -7.33 9.50 -5.07
CA LEU A 348 -6.18 9.74 -4.20
C LEU A 348 -4.95 10.24 -4.94
N ALA A 349 -4.63 9.64 -6.09
CA ALA A 349 -3.40 9.95 -6.82
C ALA A 349 -3.52 9.58 -8.31
N THR A 350 -2.41 9.73 -9.02
CA THR A 350 -2.31 9.53 -10.47
C THR A 350 -1.07 8.73 -10.83
N THR A 351 -1.18 7.93 -11.89
CA THR A 351 -0.02 7.39 -12.62
C THR A 351 -0.14 7.76 -14.10
N TYR A 352 0.89 7.41 -14.87
CA TYR A 352 0.87 7.64 -16.31
C TYR A 352 0.03 6.59 -17.04
N SER A 353 -0.58 7.00 -18.14
CA SER A 353 -1.22 6.10 -19.11
C SER A 353 -1.11 6.72 -20.52
N SER A 354 -2.05 6.42 -21.39
CA SER A 354 -2.16 6.95 -22.74
C SER A 354 -2.63 8.41 -22.79
N GLY A 355 -2.47 9.02 -23.96
CA GLY A 355 -2.97 10.36 -24.24
C GLY A 355 -3.41 10.51 -25.69
N ASN A 356 -3.05 11.63 -26.30
CA ASN A 356 -3.29 11.87 -27.72
C ASN A 356 -2.40 10.98 -28.61
N LEU A 357 -2.69 10.93 -29.92
CA LEU A 357 -1.95 10.11 -30.90
C LEU A 357 -0.43 10.39 -30.95
N ASN A 358 0.01 11.58 -30.53
CA ASN A 358 1.43 11.97 -30.50
C ASN A 358 2.13 11.61 -29.18
N GLU A 359 1.39 11.07 -28.21
CA GLU A 359 1.91 10.67 -26.91
C GLU A 359 2.07 9.16 -26.86
N LYS A 360 3.13 8.70 -26.19
CA LYS A 360 3.35 7.28 -25.96
C LYS A 360 2.26 6.68 -25.08
N GLN A 361 2.05 5.37 -25.24
CA GLN A 361 1.10 4.58 -24.47
C GLN A 361 1.86 3.62 -23.55
N ILE A 362 1.13 2.69 -22.90
CA ILE A 362 1.70 1.72 -21.97
C ILE A 362 2.23 0.50 -22.72
N VAL A 363 3.41 0.04 -22.29
CA VAL A 363 4.15 -1.07 -22.90
C VAL A 363 4.19 -2.25 -21.92
N THR A 364 3.53 -3.35 -22.28
CA THR A 364 3.31 -4.48 -21.38
C THR A 364 3.10 -5.79 -22.14
N THR A 365 2.97 -6.89 -21.41
CA THR A 365 2.60 -8.21 -21.94
C THR A 365 1.23 -8.18 -22.61
N ASP A 366 1.00 -9.05 -23.59
CA ASP A 366 -0.28 -9.11 -24.30
C ASP A 366 -0.67 -10.56 -24.59
N LEU A 367 -1.96 -10.78 -24.80
CA LEU A 367 -2.52 -12.10 -25.04
C LEU A 367 -1.83 -12.79 -26.24
N LYS A 368 -1.73 -14.12 -26.19
CA LYS A 368 -1.02 -14.97 -27.17
C LYS A 368 0.49 -14.77 -27.13
N SER A 369 1.04 -14.58 -25.92
CA SER A 369 2.47 -14.46 -25.64
C SER A 369 3.13 -13.30 -26.39
N LYS A 370 2.40 -12.20 -26.52
CA LYS A 370 2.81 -11.01 -27.26
C LYS A 370 3.27 -9.90 -26.33
N CYS A 371 3.78 -8.84 -26.93
CA CYS A 371 4.08 -7.60 -26.25
C CYS A 371 3.30 -6.49 -26.97
N THR A 372 2.67 -5.61 -26.21
CA THR A 372 1.95 -4.45 -26.74
C THR A 372 2.62 -3.17 -26.29
N ASP A 373 2.55 -2.15 -27.14
CA ASP A 373 2.90 -0.76 -26.85
C ASP A 373 1.68 0.15 -26.93
N SER A 374 0.47 -0.44 -26.86
CA SER A 374 -0.81 0.24 -27.05
C SER A 374 -1.85 -0.11 -25.98
N HIS A 375 -1.42 -0.27 -24.73
CA HIS A 375 -2.36 -0.30 -23.60
C HIS A 375 -2.70 1.13 -23.14
N THR A 376 -3.97 1.37 -22.82
CA THR A 376 -4.58 2.71 -22.71
C THR A 376 -5.66 2.73 -21.63
N GLY A 377 -6.11 3.93 -21.24
CA GLY A 377 -7.19 4.12 -20.28
C GLY A 377 -6.72 4.21 -18.83
N THR A 378 -7.61 4.58 -17.91
CA THR A 378 -7.33 4.56 -16.47
C THR A 378 -7.06 3.15 -15.96
N SER A 379 -7.51 2.13 -16.69
CA SER A 379 -7.24 0.73 -16.38
C SER A 379 -5.77 0.33 -16.48
N ALA A 380 -4.93 1.06 -17.23
CA ALA A 380 -3.48 0.88 -17.23
C ALA A 380 -2.79 1.67 -16.08
N SER A 381 -3.47 2.67 -15.51
CA SER A 381 -2.90 3.47 -14.40
C SER A 381 -2.93 2.70 -13.07
N ALA A 382 -4.03 2.00 -12.78
CA ALA A 382 -4.19 1.24 -11.54
C ALA A 382 -3.14 0.12 -11.34
N PRO A 383 -2.79 -0.71 -12.34
CA PRO A 383 -1.73 -1.71 -12.23
C PRO A 383 -0.35 -1.11 -11.94
N LEU A 384 0.00 0.03 -12.56
CA LEU A 384 1.24 0.73 -12.24
C LEU A 384 1.27 1.15 -10.76
N ALA A 385 0.17 1.68 -10.25
CA ALA A 385 0.05 2.02 -8.83
C ALA A 385 0.14 0.78 -7.92
N ALA A 386 -0.52 -0.33 -8.28
CA ALA A 386 -0.42 -1.60 -7.56
C ALA A 386 1.03 -2.11 -7.49
N GLY A 387 1.78 -1.98 -8.58
CA GLY A 387 3.22 -2.26 -8.61
C GLY A 387 4.03 -1.36 -7.67
N ILE A 388 3.78 -0.06 -7.66
CA ILE A 388 4.44 0.88 -6.75
C ILE A 388 4.14 0.55 -5.28
N ILE A 389 2.88 0.24 -4.98
CA ILE A 389 2.41 -0.17 -3.65
C ILE A 389 3.10 -1.48 -3.23
N ALA A 390 3.34 -2.41 -4.15
CA ALA A 390 4.13 -3.61 -3.86
C ALA A 390 5.59 -3.26 -3.48
N LEU A 391 6.22 -2.28 -4.12
CA LEU A 391 7.55 -1.82 -3.70
C LEU A 391 7.52 -1.28 -2.25
N ALA A 392 6.49 -0.49 -1.91
CA ALA A 392 6.31 0.05 -0.55
C ALA A 392 6.05 -1.05 0.49
N LEU A 393 5.25 -2.07 0.17
CA LEU A 393 5.02 -3.21 1.07
C LEU A 393 6.25 -4.10 1.26
N GLU A 394 7.13 -4.22 0.25
CA GLU A 394 8.42 -4.86 0.46
C GLU A 394 9.28 -4.07 1.45
N ALA A 395 9.24 -2.73 1.37
CA ALA A 395 9.95 -1.86 2.30
C ALA A 395 9.43 -1.95 3.73
N ASN A 396 8.12 -2.06 3.91
CA ASN A 396 7.50 -2.25 5.20
C ASN A 396 6.24 -3.12 5.10
N LYS A 397 6.40 -4.41 5.46
CA LYS A 397 5.32 -5.40 5.43
C LYS A 397 4.21 -5.15 6.45
N ASN A 398 4.46 -4.31 7.46
CA ASN A 398 3.51 -4.04 8.54
C ASN A 398 2.54 -2.90 8.22
N LEU A 399 2.65 -2.25 7.04
CA LEU A 399 1.72 -1.20 6.64
C LEU A 399 0.29 -1.74 6.55
N THR A 400 -0.64 -1.05 7.20
CA THR A 400 -2.07 -1.29 7.04
C THR A 400 -2.59 -0.71 5.72
N TRP A 401 -3.82 -1.07 5.34
CA TRP A 401 -4.49 -0.48 4.17
C TRP A 401 -4.59 1.05 4.26
N ARG A 402 -4.80 1.60 5.46
CA ARG A 402 -4.83 3.07 5.72
C ARG A 402 -3.44 3.68 5.67
N ASP A 403 -2.44 3.02 6.26
CA ASP A 403 -1.05 3.50 6.17
C ASP A 403 -0.63 3.71 4.71
N MET A 404 -1.00 2.78 3.83
CA MET A 404 -0.72 2.91 2.40
C MET A 404 -1.36 4.16 1.78
N GLN A 405 -2.62 4.46 2.10
CA GLN A 405 -3.27 5.69 1.63
C GLN A 405 -2.58 6.95 2.21
N HIS A 406 -2.19 6.94 3.49
CA HIS A 406 -1.44 8.03 4.12
C HIS A 406 -0.10 8.29 3.42
N LEU A 407 0.63 7.22 3.04
CA LEU A 407 1.88 7.32 2.29
C LEU A 407 1.63 7.98 0.93
N VAL A 408 0.63 7.49 0.17
CA VAL A 408 0.25 8.06 -1.13
C VAL A 408 -0.04 9.56 -1.03
N VAL A 409 -0.85 9.99 -0.05
CA VAL A 409 -1.17 11.42 0.17
C VAL A 409 0.07 12.27 0.44
N ARG A 410 1.09 11.71 1.10
CA ARG A 410 2.30 12.44 1.53
C ARG A 410 3.42 12.44 0.50
N THR A 411 3.46 11.46 -0.39
CA THR A 411 4.57 11.26 -1.33
C THR A 411 4.17 11.48 -2.78
N SER A 412 2.89 11.70 -3.09
CA SER A 412 2.48 12.06 -4.44
C SER A 412 2.93 13.48 -4.79
N HIS A 413 3.31 13.68 -6.06
CA HIS A 413 3.90 14.93 -6.53
C HIS A 413 3.01 15.62 -7.58
N PRO A 414 2.53 16.85 -7.32
CA PRO A 414 1.78 17.66 -8.29
C PRO A 414 2.64 18.19 -9.46
N ALA A 415 3.97 18.08 -9.36
CA ALA A 415 4.88 18.66 -10.33
C ALA A 415 4.67 18.04 -11.72
N HIS A 416 4.76 18.87 -12.76
CA HIS A 416 4.61 18.48 -14.17
C HIS A 416 3.21 18.00 -14.59
N LEU A 417 2.23 18.03 -13.69
CA LEU A 417 0.82 17.76 -13.99
C LEU A 417 0.04 19.07 -14.24
N LEU A 418 -0.65 19.13 -15.37
CA LEU A 418 -1.29 20.31 -15.94
C LEU A 418 -2.81 20.17 -15.84
N THR A 419 -3.40 20.99 -14.97
CA THR A 419 -4.84 21.13 -14.81
C THR A 419 -5.17 22.51 -14.24
N ASN A 420 -6.42 22.95 -14.40
CA ASN A 420 -6.93 24.24 -13.92
C ASN A 420 -7.54 24.19 -12.51
N ASP A 421 -7.64 22.99 -11.93
CA ASP A 421 -8.37 22.73 -10.69
C ASP A 421 -7.46 22.48 -9.46
N TRP A 422 -6.14 22.65 -9.59
CA TRP A 422 -5.25 22.59 -8.42
C TRP A 422 -5.70 23.59 -7.34
N ARG A 423 -5.91 23.08 -6.13
CA ARG A 423 -6.21 23.87 -4.92
C ARG A 423 -5.31 23.44 -3.78
N THR A 424 -5.01 24.36 -2.87
CA THR A 424 -4.25 24.03 -1.66
C THR A 424 -5.24 23.81 -0.53
N ASN A 425 -5.16 22.66 0.13
CA ASN A 425 -6.03 22.31 1.24
C ASN A 425 -5.58 22.96 2.56
N GLY A 426 -6.32 22.74 3.64
CA GLY A 426 -6.12 23.38 4.95
C GLY A 426 -4.79 23.05 5.64
N VAL A 427 -4.09 22.01 5.19
CA VAL A 427 -2.76 21.61 5.69
C VAL A 427 -1.63 21.91 4.69
N GLY A 428 -1.92 22.67 3.63
CA GLY A 428 -0.91 23.17 2.70
C GLY A 428 -0.55 22.22 1.55
N ARG A 429 -1.31 21.14 1.31
CA ARG A 429 -1.07 20.23 0.17
C ARG A 429 -1.87 20.65 -1.05
N LYS A 430 -1.26 20.54 -2.23
CA LYS A 430 -2.00 20.71 -3.49
C LYS A 430 -2.79 19.44 -3.80
N VAL A 431 -4.05 19.61 -4.15
CA VAL A 431 -4.97 18.54 -4.55
C VAL A 431 -5.80 18.99 -5.76
N SER A 432 -6.15 18.05 -6.63
CA SER A 432 -6.93 18.23 -7.86
C SER A 432 -7.97 17.11 -7.94
N HIS A 433 -9.17 17.40 -8.47
CA HIS A 433 -10.18 16.39 -8.74
C HIS A 433 -9.80 15.48 -9.90
N SER A 434 -8.94 15.95 -10.82
CA SER A 434 -8.39 15.12 -11.91
C SER A 434 -7.19 14.27 -11.48
N TYR A 435 -6.41 14.72 -10.49
CA TYR A 435 -5.13 14.08 -10.14
C TYR A 435 -4.98 13.59 -8.70
N GLY A 436 -5.97 13.83 -7.84
CA GLY A 436 -5.81 13.67 -6.39
C GLY A 436 -4.64 14.50 -5.89
N TYR A 437 -3.76 13.90 -5.09
CA TYR A 437 -2.54 14.52 -4.56
C TYR A 437 -1.38 14.58 -5.57
N GLY A 438 -1.57 14.07 -6.79
CA GLY A 438 -0.59 14.14 -7.88
C GLY A 438 -0.04 12.78 -8.28
N LEU A 439 1.10 12.81 -8.97
CA LEU A 439 1.73 11.62 -9.54
C LEU A 439 2.40 10.77 -8.44
N LEU A 440 2.19 9.46 -8.45
CA LEU A 440 2.91 8.54 -7.55
C LEU A 440 4.41 8.56 -7.85
N ASP A 441 5.22 8.63 -6.79
CA ASP A 441 6.68 8.49 -6.83
C ASP A 441 7.09 7.23 -6.07
N ALA A 442 7.60 6.24 -6.80
CA ALA A 442 7.97 4.94 -6.26
C ALA A 442 9.12 5.02 -5.24
N SER A 443 10.08 5.93 -5.42
CA SER A 443 11.19 6.07 -4.49
C SER A 443 10.77 6.77 -3.22
N ALA A 444 9.97 7.83 -3.33
CA ALA A 444 9.48 8.59 -2.19
C ALA A 444 8.58 7.74 -1.29
N ILE A 445 7.66 6.97 -1.86
CA ILE A 445 6.77 6.10 -1.09
C ILE A 445 7.54 4.98 -0.37
N VAL A 446 8.54 4.37 -1.03
CA VAL A 446 9.43 3.38 -0.43
C VAL A 446 10.26 3.96 0.70
N ALA A 447 10.84 5.15 0.48
CA ALA A 447 11.66 5.83 1.48
C ALA A 447 10.84 6.19 2.73
N LEU A 448 9.63 6.72 2.55
CA LEU A 448 8.74 7.05 3.67
C LEU A 448 8.26 5.79 4.40
N ALA A 449 7.94 4.70 3.67
CA ALA A 449 7.50 3.43 4.23
C ALA A 449 8.51 2.83 5.24
N GLN A 450 9.81 2.96 4.97
CA GLN A 450 10.88 2.44 5.85
C GLN A 450 10.87 3.07 7.24
N THR A 451 10.48 4.34 7.34
CA THR A 451 10.47 5.11 8.58
C THR A 451 9.04 5.37 9.08
N TRP A 452 8.03 4.80 8.42
CA TRP A 452 6.64 5.04 8.74
C TRP A 452 6.27 4.40 10.08
N THR A 453 5.59 5.17 10.91
CA THR A 453 4.93 4.66 12.12
C THR A 453 3.47 4.47 11.79
N ASN A 454 2.98 3.24 11.97
CA ASN A 454 1.59 2.91 11.66
C ASN A 454 0.63 3.85 12.39
N VAL A 455 -0.38 4.29 11.65
CA VAL A 455 -1.43 5.12 12.18
C VAL A 455 -2.32 4.29 13.12
N GLY A 456 -2.85 4.89 14.18
CA GLY A 456 -3.68 4.15 15.13
C GLY A 456 -5.05 3.74 14.58
N PRO A 457 -5.89 3.06 15.40
CA PRO A 457 -7.19 2.55 14.98
C PRO A 457 -8.08 3.61 14.36
N GLN A 458 -8.85 3.19 13.35
CA GLN A 458 -9.77 4.08 12.66
C GLN A 458 -10.89 4.51 13.62
N ARG A 459 -11.13 5.82 13.78
CA ARG A 459 -12.34 6.32 14.45
C ARG A 459 -13.33 6.82 13.43
N GLN A 460 -14.61 6.76 13.78
CA GLN A 460 -15.69 7.23 12.92
C GLN A 460 -16.63 8.13 13.72
N CYS A 461 -16.62 9.41 13.39
CA CYS A 461 -17.59 10.36 13.92
C CYS A 461 -18.75 10.51 12.94
N HIS A 462 -19.97 10.42 13.46
CA HIS A 462 -21.20 10.55 12.70
C HIS A 462 -21.94 11.79 13.17
N HIS A 463 -22.22 12.72 12.26
CA HIS A 463 -23.19 13.78 12.49
C HIS A 463 -24.34 13.62 11.52
N ILE A 464 -25.57 13.68 12.04
CA ILE A 464 -26.77 13.68 11.24
C ILE A 464 -27.24 15.12 11.17
N ILE A 465 -27.16 15.70 9.98
CA ILE A 465 -27.69 17.02 9.68
C ILE A 465 -28.97 16.80 8.89
N MET A 466 -30.09 17.27 9.45
CA MET A 466 -31.39 17.29 8.76
C MET A 466 -31.67 18.73 8.32
N THR A 467 -31.25 19.08 7.11
CA THR A 467 -31.49 20.40 6.54
C THR A 467 -32.22 20.24 5.22
N ILE A 468 -33.30 21.00 5.04
CA ILE A 468 -34.01 21.09 3.76
C ILE A 468 -33.27 22.13 2.92
N ILE A 469 -32.56 21.66 1.90
CA ILE A 469 -31.98 22.51 0.87
C ILE A 469 -33.01 22.62 -0.24
N THR A 470 -33.25 23.82 -0.75
CA THR A 470 -34.17 24.01 -1.89
C THR A 470 -33.41 24.71 -3.00
N ILE A 471 -33.95 24.68 -4.21
CA ILE A 471 -33.38 25.43 -5.34
C ILE A 471 -33.23 26.93 -5.01
N ILE A 472 -34.07 27.46 -4.10
CA ILE A 472 -34.05 28.86 -3.66
C ILE A 472 -32.98 29.12 -2.58
N LEU A 473 -32.62 28.09 -1.80
CA LEU A 473 -31.61 28.13 -0.75
C LEU A 473 -30.59 27.01 -1.00
N PRO A 474 -29.66 27.19 -1.96
CA PRO A 474 -28.76 26.13 -2.43
C PRO A 474 -27.63 25.81 -1.44
N THR A 475 -27.53 26.54 -0.33
CA THR A 475 -26.42 26.46 0.60
C THR A 475 -26.91 26.17 2.01
N SER A 476 -26.28 25.20 2.68
CA SER A 476 -26.45 24.90 4.10
C SER A 476 -25.11 25.05 4.82
N LEU A 477 -25.11 25.71 5.98
CA LEU A 477 -23.95 25.86 6.85
C LEU A 477 -24.24 25.25 8.21
N GLU A 478 -23.37 24.35 8.65
CA GLU A 478 -23.57 23.59 9.88
C GLU A 478 -22.29 23.52 10.69
N TYR A 479 -22.41 23.70 12.01
CA TYR A 479 -21.27 23.59 12.92
C TYR A 479 -21.11 22.16 13.42
N VAL A 480 -19.90 21.61 13.27
CA VAL A 480 -19.53 20.25 13.67
C VAL A 480 -18.49 20.31 14.78
N ASP A 481 -18.74 19.63 15.90
CA ASP A 481 -17.80 19.52 17.03
C ASP A 481 -16.81 18.34 16.89
N ALA A 482 -16.99 17.52 15.85
CA ALA A 482 -16.20 16.34 15.55
C ALA A 482 -16.20 15.30 16.68
N CYS A 483 -17.35 15.09 17.32
CA CYS A 483 -17.58 14.12 18.40
C CYS A 483 -16.65 14.34 19.61
N ILE A 484 -16.35 15.60 19.93
CA ILE A 484 -15.49 15.99 21.06
C ILE A 484 -15.99 15.35 22.37
N GLY A 485 -15.05 14.84 23.17
CA GLY A 485 -15.36 14.18 24.45
C GLY A 485 -15.81 12.71 24.33
N THR A 486 -15.86 12.14 23.13
CA THR A 486 -16.18 10.71 22.91
C THR A 486 -14.99 9.90 22.37
N ASN A 487 -15.09 8.57 22.37
CA ASN A 487 -14.10 7.69 21.72
C ASN A 487 -14.07 7.83 20.19
N SER A 488 -15.09 8.46 19.60
CA SER A 488 -15.18 8.76 18.18
C SER A 488 -14.62 10.13 17.82
N HIS A 489 -14.00 10.86 18.76
CA HIS A 489 -13.49 12.21 18.50
C HIS A 489 -12.45 12.23 17.36
N VAL A 490 -12.63 13.17 16.43
CA VAL A 490 -11.81 13.35 15.22
C VAL A 490 -11.09 14.71 15.22
N THR A 491 -9.77 14.71 14.97
CA THR A 491 -8.87 15.88 15.03
C THR A 491 -8.00 16.08 13.78
N SER A 492 -7.80 15.04 12.96
CA SER A 492 -7.01 15.02 11.72
C SER A 492 -7.59 14.06 10.66
N LEU A 493 -8.44 14.55 9.77
CA LEU A 493 -9.23 13.74 8.83
C LEU A 493 -8.45 12.74 7.95
N GLU A 494 -9.11 11.65 7.59
CA GLU A 494 -8.75 10.78 6.45
C GLU A 494 -9.76 11.04 5.32
N HIS A 495 -10.84 10.23 5.27
CA HIS A 495 -11.96 10.41 4.36
C HIS A 495 -13.07 11.24 4.99
N VAL A 496 -13.85 11.91 4.14
CA VAL A 496 -15.13 12.53 4.50
C VAL A 496 -16.20 12.02 3.54
N GLN A 497 -17.30 11.49 4.07
CA GLN A 497 -18.47 11.18 3.25
C GLN A 497 -19.60 12.16 3.53
N ALA A 498 -20.21 12.72 2.49
CA ALA A 498 -21.50 13.38 2.55
C ALA A 498 -22.55 12.44 1.97
N ARG A 499 -23.30 11.76 2.84
CA ARG A 499 -24.42 10.94 2.40
C ARG A 499 -25.59 11.82 2.07
N LEU A 500 -26.18 11.69 0.89
CA LEU A 500 -27.27 12.54 0.44
C LEU A 500 -28.44 11.70 -0.08
N THR A 501 -29.63 12.06 0.37
CA THR A 501 -30.89 11.64 -0.24
C THR A 501 -31.53 12.90 -0.82
N LEU A 502 -31.82 12.92 -2.12
CA LEU A 502 -32.43 14.08 -2.76
C LEU A 502 -33.28 13.64 -3.95
N SER A 503 -34.37 14.35 -4.20
CA SER A 503 -35.24 14.13 -5.36
C SER A 503 -35.10 15.32 -6.31
N TYR A 504 -34.83 15.04 -7.58
CA TYR A 504 -34.61 16.08 -8.57
C TYR A 504 -35.07 15.60 -9.94
N ASN A 505 -35.72 16.48 -10.71
CA ASN A 505 -36.32 16.11 -12.00
C ASN A 505 -35.27 15.73 -13.07
N ARG A 506 -34.06 16.30 -12.99
CA ARG A 506 -32.94 16.00 -13.88
C ARG A 506 -31.60 16.02 -13.13
N ARG A 507 -31.19 14.85 -12.63
CA ARG A 507 -30.02 14.68 -11.76
C ARG A 507 -28.73 15.27 -12.33
N GLY A 508 -28.51 15.17 -13.63
CA GLY A 508 -27.31 15.70 -14.31
C GLY A 508 -27.12 17.21 -14.28
N ASN A 509 -28.16 17.97 -13.93
CA ASN A 509 -28.08 19.42 -13.80
C ASN A 509 -27.58 19.86 -12.42
N LEU A 510 -27.31 18.94 -11.51
CA LEU A 510 -26.80 19.24 -10.18
C LEU A 510 -25.27 19.37 -10.19
N ALA A 511 -24.78 20.40 -9.50
CA ALA A 511 -23.41 20.45 -9.00
C ALA A 511 -23.46 20.43 -7.47
N ILE A 512 -22.63 19.59 -6.84
CA ILE A 512 -22.61 19.44 -5.39
C ILE A 512 -21.20 19.72 -4.87
N HIS A 513 -21.08 20.59 -3.88
CA HIS A 513 -19.81 20.93 -3.25
C HIS A 513 -19.88 20.85 -1.73
N LEU A 514 -18.77 20.43 -1.11
CA LEU A 514 -18.58 20.40 0.33
C LEU A 514 -17.34 21.22 0.70
N ILE A 515 -17.49 22.19 1.59
CA ILE A 515 -16.41 23.05 2.07
C ILE A 515 -16.10 22.72 3.52
N SER A 516 -14.83 22.39 3.80
CA SER A 516 -14.34 22.12 5.15
C SER A 516 -14.19 23.39 6.00
N PRO A 517 -14.07 23.29 7.34
CA PRO A 517 -13.80 24.43 8.21
C PRO A 517 -12.53 25.20 7.87
N ALA A 518 -11.55 24.53 7.25
CA ALA A 518 -10.32 25.17 6.78
C ALA A 518 -10.45 25.85 5.41
N GLY A 519 -11.63 25.77 4.78
CA GLY A 519 -11.94 26.40 3.49
C GLY A 519 -11.67 25.51 2.27
N THR A 520 -11.37 24.22 2.45
CA THR A 520 -11.12 23.30 1.34
C THR A 520 -12.43 22.92 0.66
N ARG A 521 -12.63 23.40 -0.58
CA ARG A 521 -13.82 23.11 -1.40
C ARG A 521 -13.63 21.84 -2.23
N SER A 522 -14.41 20.81 -1.91
CA SER A 522 -14.50 19.55 -2.64
C SER A 522 -15.72 19.54 -3.56
N THR A 523 -15.54 19.35 -4.86
CA THR A 523 -16.65 19.02 -5.78
C THR A 523 -17.01 17.55 -5.61
N LEU A 524 -18.16 17.31 -4.99
CA LEU A 524 -18.73 15.97 -4.79
C LEU A 524 -19.43 15.46 -6.04
N LEU A 525 -20.03 16.34 -6.83
CA LEU A 525 -20.67 15.99 -8.10
C LEU A 525 -20.42 17.11 -9.11
N HIS A 526 -19.83 16.77 -10.24
CA HIS A 526 -19.79 17.64 -11.41
C HIS A 526 -21.10 17.50 -12.20
N PRO A 527 -21.55 18.55 -12.92
CA PRO A 527 -22.67 18.43 -13.85
C PRO A 527 -22.42 17.33 -14.89
N ARG A 528 -23.45 16.52 -15.13
CA ARG A 528 -23.41 15.41 -16.09
C ARG A 528 -24.49 15.59 -17.14
N PRO A 529 -24.19 16.20 -18.30
CA PRO A 529 -25.20 16.57 -19.29
C PRO A 529 -26.06 15.41 -19.83
N HIS A 530 -25.52 14.19 -19.81
CA HIS A 530 -26.19 12.97 -20.27
C HIS A 530 -27.06 12.28 -19.20
N ASP A 531 -26.98 12.73 -17.94
CA ASP A 531 -27.81 12.20 -16.85
C ASP A 531 -29.18 12.91 -16.81
N TYR A 532 -30.16 12.32 -17.49
CA TYR A 532 -31.55 12.78 -17.50
C TYR A 532 -32.42 12.10 -16.42
N SER A 533 -31.82 11.37 -15.47
CA SER A 533 -32.58 10.62 -14.48
C SER A 533 -33.37 11.55 -13.54
N SER A 534 -34.57 11.10 -13.18
CA SER A 534 -35.44 11.75 -12.19
C SER A 534 -35.43 11.04 -10.83
N GLU A 535 -34.59 10.01 -10.68
CA GLU A 535 -34.49 9.21 -9.44
C GLU A 535 -33.75 9.93 -8.32
N GLY A 536 -33.01 11.00 -8.65
CA GLY A 536 -32.18 11.73 -7.70
C GLY A 536 -31.08 10.84 -7.09
N PHE A 537 -30.80 11.03 -5.80
CA PHE A 537 -29.88 10.20 -5.03
C PHE A 537 -30.58 9.63 -3.80
N ASN A 538 -30.27 8.39 -3.44
CA ASN A 538 -30.85 7.71 -2.29
C ASN A 538 -29.74 7.18 -1.37
N ASP A 539 -29.54 7.84 -0.21
CA ASP A 539 -28.44 7.57 0.73
C ASP A 539 -27.07 7.42 0.04
N TRP A 540 -26.82 8.22 -0.99
CA TRP A 540 -25.60 8.13 -1.78
C TRP A 540 -24.43 8.81 -1.05
N ALA A 541 -23.37 8.06 -0.79
CA ALA A 541 -22.26 8.48 0.05
C ALA A 541 -21.13 9.13 -0.75
N PHE A 542 -21.31 10.36 -1.23
CA PHE A 542 -20.24 11.10 -1.91
C PHE A 542 -19.01 11.24 -1.01
N MET A 543 -17.83 10.91 -1.51
CA MET A 543 -16.59 10.88 -0.71
C MET A 543 -15.59 11.94 -1.19
N THR A 544 -14.85 12.54 -0.24
CA THR A 544 -13.69 13.38 -0.54
C THR A 544 -12.47 12.99 0.27
N THR A 545 -11.32 12.99 -0.39
CA THR A 545 -9.97 12.85 0.19
C THR A 545 -9.26 14.21 0.31
N HIS A 546 -9.84 15.30 -0.19
CA HIS A 546 -9.14 16.57 -0.35
C HIS A 546 -8.83 17.28 0.98
N SER A 547 -9.58 16.95 2.03
CA SER A 547 -9.39 17.50 3.38
C SER A 547 -8.56 16.59 4.30
N TRP A 548 -7.78 15.66 3.74
CA TRP A 548 -6.91 14.76 4.51
C TRP A 548 -5.93 15.54 5.41
N ASP A 549 -5.81 15.09 6.65
CA ASP A 549 -5.13 15.67 7.82
C ASP A 549 -5.71 17.00 8.35
N GLU A 550 -6.81 17.53 7.79
CA GLU A 550 -7.44 18.73 8.35
C GLU A 550 -8.16 18.45 9.67
N ASN A 551 -8.24 19.45 10.54
CA ASN A 551 -9.12 19.39 11.71
C ASN A 551 -10.57 19.66 11.27
N PRO A 552 -11.51 18.71 11.50
CA PRO A 552 -12.90 18.85 11.06
C PRO A 552 -13.80 19.67 11.99
N THR A 553 -13.30 20.12 13.15
CA THR A 553 -14.09 20.96 14.05
C THR A 553 -14.31 22.34 13.44
N GLY A 554 -15.57 22.75 13.32
CA GLY A 554 -15.95 24.07 12.81
C GLY A 554 -17.13 24.02 11.85
N ALA A 555 -17.28 25.08 11.06
CA ALA A 555 -18.38 25.21 10.11
C ALA A 555 -18.08 24.44 8.81
N TRP A 556 -18.96 23.49 8.48
CA TRP A 556 -19.01 22.82 7.18
C TRP A 556 -20.10 23.47 6.33
N THR A 557 -19.84 23.63 5.04
CA THR A 557 -20.82 24.17 4.09
C THR A 557 -21.10 23.16 2.98
N LEU A 558 -22.39 22.85 2.76
CA LEU A 558 -22.87 22.04 1.65
C LEU A 558 -23.57 22.96 0.64
N GLU A 559 -23.11 22.93 -0.61
CA GLU A 559 -23.69 23.67 -1.74
C GLU A 559 -24.28 22.67 -2.74
N ILE A 560 -25.55 22.85 -3.12
CA ILE A 560 -26.24 22.09 -4.16
C ILE A 560 -26.79 23.11 -5.15
N GLU A 561 -26.14 23.21 -6.30
CA GLU A 561 -26.45 24.18 -7.34
C GLU A 561 -27.15 23.51 -8.52
N ASN A 562 -28.13 24.22 -9.09
CA ASN A 562 -28.66 23.89 -10.41
C ASN A 562 -27.87 24.66 -11.47
N VAL A 563 -27.20 23.94 -12.38
CA VAL A 563 -26.44 24.56 -13.47
C VAL A 563 -27.26 24.76 -14.75
N ALA A 564 -28.50 24.28 -14.80
CA ALA A 564 -29.45 24.58 -15.87
C ALA A 564 -30.31 25.81 -15.53
N GLY A 565 -30.84 26.47 -16.55
CA GLY A 565 -31.72 27.64 -16.40
C GLY A 565 -33.02 27.34 -15.62
N ALA A 566 -33.80 28.40 -15.34
CA ALA A 566 -34.88 28.47 -14.35
C ALA A 566 -36.09 27.50 -14.47
N SER A 567 -36.05 26.47 -15.32
CA SER A 567 -37.16 25.52 -15.55
C SER A 567 -37.13 24.24 -14.69
N ASP A 568 -36.05 24.01 -13.93
CA ASP A 568 -35.96 22.80 -13.09
C ASP A 568 -36.61 22.99 -11.72
N TYR A 569 -37.12 21.89 -11.16
CA TYR A 569 -37.75 21.84 -9.85
C TYR A 569 -37.41 20.54 -9.12
N GLY A 570 -37.32 20.61 -7.80
CA GLY A 570 -36.98 19.49 -6.93
C GLY A 570 -36.86 19.95 -5.49
N GLU A 571 -37.20 19.06 -4.56
CA GLU A 571 -36.99 19.26 -3.12
C GLU A 571 -35.79 18.42 -2.68
N THR A 572 -34.78 19.07 -2.08
CA THR A 572 -33.62 18.36 -1.55
C THR A 572 -33.81 18.12 -0.06
N PHE A 573 -34.06 16.86 0.31
CA PHE A 573 -34.01 16.41 1.70
C PHE A 573 -32.61 15.91 2.05
N SER A 574 -31.62 16.79 2.09
CA SER A 574 -30.26 16.39 2.44
C SER A 574 -30.20 15.93 3.90
N THR A 575 -30.04 14.62 4.10
CA THR A 575 -29.55 14.08 5.38
C THR A 575 -28.04 14.01 5.30
N LEU A 576 -27.32 15.11 5.52
CA LEU A 576 -25.86 15.07 5.52
C LEU A 576 -25.40 14.19 6.71
N GLN A 577 -25.09 12.93 6.42
CA GLN A 577 -24.34 12.08 7.35
C GLN A 577 -22.87 12.27 7.06
N SER A 578 -22.23 13.21 7.75
CA SER A 578 -20.77 13.36 7.65
C SER A 578 -20.11 12.24 8.43
N LYS A 579 -19.48 11.29 7.74
CA LYS A 579 -18.61 10.28 8.35
C LYS A 579 -17.17 10.77 8.27
N PHE A 580 -16.61 11.11 9.41
CA PHE A 580 -15.22 11.53 9.52
C PHE A 580 -14.36 10.37 10.02
N TYR A 581 -13.26 10.09 9.33
CA TYR A 581 -12.35 8.98 9.66
C TYR A 581 -11.00 9.52 10.21
N LEU A 582 -10.40 8.82 11.19
CA LEU A 582 -9.17 9.22 11.90
C LEU A 582 -8.25 8.03 12.21
N PRO A 583 -6.94 8.26 12.36
CA PRO A 583 -6.10 7.47 13.25
C PRO A 583 -5.96 8.00 14.67
N PHE A 584 -5.75 7.08 15.63
CA PHE A 584 -5.33 7.38 16.99
C PHE A 584 -3.83 7.69 17.09
N GLY A 585 -3.45 8.75 17.81
CA GLY A 585 -2.08 8.96 18.31
C GLY A 585 -1.32 10.11 17.64
N HIS A 586 -0.60 10.87 18.46
CA HIS A 586 0.14 12.08 18.11
C HIS A 586 1.16 11.89 16.97
N ILE A 587 1.21 12.88 16.06
CA ILE A 587 2.32 13.13 15.11
C ILE A 587 3.60 13.45 15.89
#